data_AF-A0A6N4SW86-F1
#
_entry.id   AF-A0A6N4SW86-F1
#
_cell.length_a   1.000
_cell.length_b   1.000
_cell.length_c   1.000
_cell.angle_alpha   90.00
_cell.angle_beta   90.00
_cell.angle_gamma   90.00
#
_symmetry.space_group_name_H-M   'P 1'
#
loop_
_entity.id
_entity.type
_entity.pdbx_description
1 polymer ?
#
loop_
_entity_poly.entity_id
_entity_poly.type
_entity_poly.pdbx_seq_one_letter_code
_entity_poly.pdbx_strand_id
1 'polypeptide(L)'
;MTNMAKAGKKNTNVPNLRFPEFDEEWEEKTLGEICEMQAGKFVSASEIKEQHFDGLFPCYGGNGLRGYTKSYNYDGKYSLIGRQGALCGNVNFANGKFHATEHAVVVTPLNGINTVWMFYLLTNLNLNQFATGMAQPGLSVQNLEKVESTIPKAIDEQEKIASFLTLIDGRISTQNKIIEELKLLKIVVSQKIFSRQLRLKDDKGKEFSNWEIKKLEEICEKKSSSISANKIENNFGEYLIYGASGILKKVDFYEEENDYVSIVKDGAGVGRLFYCNGRSSVLGTMDIVKPKDTTSAYFYFVY
;
A
#
# COMPACT_ATOMS: atom_id res chain seq x y z
N MET A 1 -32.94 41.26 -22.20
CA MET A 1 -32.12 41.50 -20.99
C MET A 1 -32.15 40.25 -20.13
N THR A 2 -31.07 39.46 -20.15
CA THR A 2 -30.47 38.92 -18.91
C THR A 2 -29.09 38.41 -19.27
N ASN A 3 -28.12 39.26 -18.96
CA ASN A 3 -26.70 39.02 -19.10
C ASN A 3 -26.31 38.03 -17.99
N MET A 4 -26.18 36.74 -18.31
CA MET A 4 -25.51 35.82 -17.40
C MET A 4 -24.03 36.14 -17.44
N ALA A 5 -23.59 36.95 -16.49
CA ALA A 5 -22.20 37.24 -16.24
C ALA A 5 -21.47 35.91 -16.04
N LYS A 6 -20.56 35.57 -16.97
CA LYS A 6 -19.44 34.68 -16.68
C LYS A 6 -18.68 35.32 -15.52
N ALA A 7 -18.89 34.82 -14.31
CA ALA A 7 -18.03 35.15 -13.18
C ALA A 7 -16.60 34.71 -13.58
N GLY A 8 -15.74 35.68 -13.87
CA GLY A 8 -14.34 35.43 -14.12
C GLY A 8 -13.78 34.70 -12.90
N LYS A 9 -13.23 33.50 -13.10
CA LYS A 9 -12.39 32.85 -12.09
C LYS A 9 -11.25 33.81 -11.81
N LYS A 10 -11.34 34.53 -10.70
CA LYS A 10 -10.25 35.34 -10.16
C LYS A 10 -9.12 34.35 -9.90
N ASN A 11 -7.98 34.54 -10.55
CA ASN A 11 -6.81 33.65 -10.39
C ASN A 11 -6.19 33.96 -9.02
N THR A 12 -6.80 33.44 -7.96
CA THR A 12 -6.38 33.65 -6.57
C THR A 12 -5.34 32.61 -6.20
N ASN A 13 -4.29 33.01 -5.50
CA ASN A 13 -3.20 32.12 -5.08
C ASN A 13 -3.60 31.28 -3.86
N VAL A 14 -4.65 30.45 -4.00
CA VAL A 14 -5.23 29.62 -2.94
C VAL A 14 -5.81 28.33 -3.53
N PRO A 15 -5.90 27.24 -2.77
CA PRO A 15 -6.51 26.00 -3.25
C PRO A 15 -8.04 26.14 -3.44
N ASN A 16 -8.60 25.35 -4.36
CA ASN A 16 -10.06 25.28 -4.57
C ASN A 16 -10.81 24.74 -3.33
N LEU A 17 -10.17 23.83 -2.58
CA LEU A 17 -10.68 23.30 -1.32
C LEU A 17 -9.87 23.91 -0.19
N ARG A 18 -10.50 24.81 0.57
CA ARG A 18 -9.90 25.58 1.66
C ARG A 18 -10.88 25.69 2.81
N PHE A 19 -10.38 25.81 4.03
CA PHE A 19 -11.23 26.11 5.18
C PHE A 19 -11.80 27.54 5.04
N PRO A 20 -13.12 27.72 5.21
CA PRO A 20 -13.81 28.98 4.90
C PRO A 20 -13.40 30.16 5.79
N GLU A 21 -12.81 29.90 6.96
CA GLU A 21 -12.31 30.90 7.89
C GLU A 21 -11.00 31.58 7.47
N PHE A 22 -10.34 31.13 6.41
CA PHE A 22 -9.13 31.77 5.87
C PHE A 22 -9.40 32.42 4.51
N ASP A 23 -9.14 33.72 4.42
CA ASP A 23 -9.41 34.55 3.25
C ASP A 23 -8.14 35.15 2.61
N GLU A 24 -7.03 35.23 3.35
CA GLU A 24 -5.75 35.73 2.84
C GLU A 24 -5.17 34.86 1.72
N GLU A 25 -4.52 35.45 0.72
CA GLU A 25 -3.82 34.66 -0.31
C GLU A 25 -2.55 34.01 0.25
N TRP A 26 -2.28 32.78 -0.21
CA TRP A 26 -1.01 32.10 0.07
C TRP A 26 0.15 32.88 -0.58
N GLU A 27 1.36 32.70 -0.07
CA GLU A 27 2.58 33.31 -0.60
C GLU A 27 3.45 32.30 -1.34
N GLU A 28 4.22 32.79 -2.31
CA GLU A 28 5.25 32.00 -2.98
C GLU A 28 6.54 32.04 -2.16
N LYS A 29 7.10 30.86 -1.90
CA LYS A 29 8.34 30.67 -1.15
C LYS A 29 9.16 29.55 -1.78
N THR A 30 10.47 29.66 -1.69
CA THR A 30 11.37 28.54 -1.92
C THR A 30 11.53 27.71 -0.64
N LEU A 31 11.89 26.43 -0.75
CA LEU A 31 12.16 25.60 0.44
C LEU A 31 13.27 26.21 1.32
N GLY A 32 14.30 26.81 0.71
CA GLY A 32 15.38 27.48 1.45
C GLY A 32 14.94 28.70 2.26
N GLU A 33 13.79 29.31 1.94
CA GLU A 33 13.20 30.41 2.72
C GLU A 33 12.36 29.94 3.90
N ILE A 34 12.02 28.64 3.99
CA ILE A 34 11.06 28.13 4.97
C ILE A 34 11.63 26.99 5.84
N CYS A 35 12.77 26.41 5.47
CA CYS A 35 13.43 25.40 6.28
C CYS A 35 14.95 25.34 6.07
N GLU A 36 15.65 24.86 7.09
CA GLU A 36 17.05 24.46 6.99
C GLU A 36 17.13 22.96 6.71
N MET A 37 18.09 22.55 5.87
CA MET A 37 18.27 21.15 5.50
C MET A 37 19.71 20.71 5.76
N GLN A 38 19.88 19.70 6.60
CA GLN A 38 21.20 19.18 6.95
C GLN A 38 21.23 17.65 6.92
N ALA A 39 22.31 17.07 6.39
CA ALA A 39 22.52 15.64 6.53
C ALA A 39 22.70 15.25 8.01
N GLY A 40 22.18 14.07 8.37
CA GLY A 40 22.41 13.49 9.70
C GLY A 40 23.87 13.11 9.94
N LYS A 41 24.11 12.38 11.03
CA LYS A 41 25.47 11.98 11.45
C LYS A 41 25.76 10.54 11.09
N PHE A 42 26.99 10.30 10.63
CA PHE A 42 27.50 8.95 10.37
C PHE A 42 27.29 8.01 11.57
N VAL A 43 26.93 6.77 11.28
CA VAL A 43 26.90 5.66 12.25
C VAL A 43 27.32 4.37 11.53
N SER A 44 28.17 3.56 12.16
CA SER A 44 28.62 2.31 11.55
C SER A 44 27.47 1.31 11.43
N ALA A 45 27.42 0.56 10.34
CA ALA A 45 26.41 -0.50 10.15
C ALA A 45 26.42 -1.54 11.29
N SER A 46 27.59 -1.81 11.90
CA SER A 46 27.72 -2.74 13.04
C SER A 46 27.03 -2.25 14.33
N GLU A 47 26.79 -0.94 14.43
CA GLU A 47 26.16 -0.29 15.58
C GLU A 47 24.64 -0.20 15.42
N ILE A 48 24.12 -0.39 14.20
CA ILE A 48 22.68 -0.44 13.93
C ILE A 48 22.18 -1.85 14.23
N LYS A 49 21.23 -1.96 15.16
CA LYS A 49 20.57 -3.22 15.52
C LYS A 49 19.23 -3.33 14.79
N GLU A 50 18.92 -4.49 14.24
CA GLU A 50 17.65 -4.72 13.53
C GLU A 50 16.45 -4.73 14.47
N GLN A 51 16.64 -5.27 15.68
CA GLN A 51 15.59 -5.40 16.69
C GLN A 51 15.69 -4.27 17.71
N HIS A 52 14.52 -3.83 18.18
CA HIS A 52 14.42 -2.85 19.25
C HIS A 52 14.70 -3.52 20.60
N PHE A 53 15.51 -2.86 21.42
CA PHE A 53 15.77 -3.23 22.81
C PHE A 53 15.65 -1.98 23.68
N ASP A 54 15.35 -2.16 24.97
CA ASP A 54 15.28 -1.06 25.91
C ASP A 54 16.59 -0.26 25.94
N GLY A 55 16.47 1.07 25.89
CA GLY A 55 17.60 1.99 25.82
C GLY A 55 18.18 2.20 24.42
N LEU A 56 17.58 1.63 23.37
CA LEU A 56 17.89 1.98 21.99
C LEU A 56 16.92 3.03 21.43
N PHE A 57 17.41 3.79 20.47
CA PHE A 57 16.67 4.82 19.74
C PHE A 57 16.52 4.40 18.28
N PRO A 58 15.39 4.69 17.62
CA PRO A 58 15.23 4.51 16.19
C PRO A 58 16.37 5.17 15.39
N CYS A 59 16.90 4.47 14.41
CA CYS A 59 17.92 4.97 13.49
C CYS A 59 17.34 5.05 12.08
N TYR A 60 17.29 6.25 11.52
CA TYR A 60 16.68 6.54 10.23
C TYR A 60 17.72 6.84 9.16
N GLY A 61 17.53 6.22 8.00
CA GLY A 61 18.06 6.73 6.74
C GLY A 61 17.12 7.75 6.12
N GLY A 62 17.42 8.18 4.90
CA GLY A 62 16.44 8.93 4.12
C GLY A 62 15.26 8.07 3.66
N ASN A 63 15.43 6.74 3.63
CA ASN A 63 14.43 5.77 3.20
C ASN A 63 13.59 5.16 4.33
N GLY A 64 13.56 5.80 5.50
CA GLY A 64 12.84 5.33 6.67
C GLY A 64 13.73 4.59 7.66
N LEU A 65 13.08 3.79 8.52
CA LEU A 65 13.74 3.12 9.65
C LEU A 65 14.77 2.09 9.14
N ARG A 66 16.02 2.24 9.58
CA ARG A 66 17.13 1.31 9.28
C ARG A 66 17.39 0.31 10.40
N GLY A 67 16.88 0.58 11.60
CA GLY A 67 17.12 -0.21 12.80
C GLY A 67 17.19 0.72 14.01
N TYR A 68 18.03 0.36 14.98
CA TYR A 68 18.11 1.03 16.28
C TYR A 68 19.55 1.22 16.75
N THR A 69 19.85 2.34 17.39
CA THR A 69 21.19 2.73 17.86
C THR A 69 21.16 3.09 19.35
N LYS A 70 22.32 3.01 20.02
CA LYS A 70 22.42 3.40 21.46
C LYS A 70 22.34 4.91 21.69
N SER A 71 22.61 5.70 20.66
CA SER A 71 22.58 7.16 20.68
C SER A 71 21.53 7.70 19.72
N TYR A 72 21.18 8.98 19.93
CA TYR A 72 20.32 9.78 19.07
C TYR A 72 21.00 11.13 18.82
N ASN A 73 20.62 11.80 17.73
CA ASN A 73 21.13 13.13 17.37
C ASN A 73 20.02 14.16 17.11
N TYR A 74 18.74 13.74 17.18
CA TYR A 74 17.57 14.61 17.15
C TYR A 74 16.53 14.15 18.18
N ASP A 75 15.75 15.11 18.69
CA ASP A 75 14.60 14.88 19.57
C ASP A 75 13.47 15.82 19.14
N GLY A 76 12.35 15.24 18.70
CA GLY A 76 11.19 16.00 18.24
C GLY A 76 10.61 15.42 16.96
N LYS A 77 9.89 16.26 16.22
CA LYS A 77 9.25 15.91 14.96
C LYS A 77 10.08 16.47 13.81
N TYR A 78 10.42 15.65 12.82
CA TYR A 78 11.21 16.10 11.67
C TYR A 78 10.85 15.30 10.42
N SER A 79 10.86 16.00 9.28
CA SER A 79 10.86 15.34 7.97
C SER A 79 12.28 14.93 7.60
N LEU A 80 12.41 13.75 6.99
CA LEU A 80 13.67 13.16 6.54
C LEU A 80 13.57 12.90 5.03
N ILE A 81 14.52 13.41 4.24
CA ILE A 81 14.56 13.24 2.79
C ILE A 81 15.66 12.26 2.38
N GLY A 82 15.33 11.30 1.52
CA GLY A 82 16.29 10.45 0.82
C GLY A 82 17.08 11.23 -0.23
N ARG A 83 18.41 11.28 -0.09
CA ARG A 83 19.28 12.02 -1.02
C ARG A 83 19.88 11.18 -2.16
N GLN A 84 19.86 9.86 -2.06
CA GLN A 84 20.59 8.97 -2.98
C GLN A 84 19.87 7.64 -3.20
N GLY A 85 20.07 7.07 -4.39
CA GLY A 85 19.62 5.73 -4.76
C GLY A 85 18.21 5.70 -5.36
N ALA A 86 17.65 4.50 -5.52
CA ALA A 86 16.38 4.29 -6.21
C ALA A 86 15.17 5.00 -5.56
N LEU A 87 15.25 5.28 -4.26
CA LEU A 87 14.21 5.98 -3.49
C LEU A 87 14.55 7.45 -3.24
N CYS A 88 15.54 8.02 -3.95
CA CYS A 88 15.91 9.42 -3.83
C CYS A 88 14.70 10.35 -3.97
N GLY A 89 14.55 11.32 -3.08
CA GLY A 89 13.45 12.28 -3.02
C GLY A 89 12.25 11.81 -2.19
N ASN A 90 12.26 10.59 -1.66
CA ASN A 90 11.22 10.18 -0.71
C ASN A 90 11.31 10.97 0.60
N VAL A 91 10.15 11.12 1.25
CA VAL A 91 10.02 11.87 2.50
C VAL A 91 9.49 10.91 3.56
N ASN A 92 10.19 10.85 4.69
CA ASN A 92 9.79 10.10 5.88
C ASN A 92 9.59 11.07 7.04
N PHE A 93 8.82 10.64 8.05
CA PHE A 93 8.58 11.42 9.25
C PHE A 93 9.15 10.69 10.47
N ALA A 94 9.96 11.38 11.26
CA ALA A 94 10.50 10.89 12.51
C ALA A 94 9.92 11.69 13.68
N ASN A 95 9.63 11.00 14.79
CA ASN A 95 9.05 11.58 15.99
C ASN A 95 9.75 11.05 17.25
N GLY A 96 10.02 11.95 18.21
CA GLY A 96 10.74 11.65 19.45
C GLY A 96 12.25 11.63 19.27
N LYS A 97 12.95 10.86 20.09
CA LYS A 97 14.41 10.71 20.03
C LYS A 97 14.82 9.72 18.96
N PHE A 98 15.66 10.14 18.02
CA PHE A 98 16.16 9.26 16.95
C PHE A 98 17.55 9.66 16.45
N HIS A 99 18.22 8.71 15.80
CA HIS A 99 19.47 8.94 15.08
C HIS A 99 19.21 9.06 13.57
N ALA A 100 19.34 10.25 13.01
CA ALA A 100 19.41 10.44 11.56
C ALA A 100 20.83 10.13 11.07
N THR A 101 20.94 9.20 10.10
CA THR A 101 22.21 8.88 9.44
C THR A 101 22.61 9.96 8.43
N GLU A 102 23.86 9.95 7.98
CA GLU A 102 24.41 10.80 6.91
C GLU A 102 23.67 10.68 5.57
N HIS A 103 22.88 9.61 5.39
CA HIS A 103 22.05 9.40 4.21
C HIS A 103 20.63 9.98 4.33
N ALA A 104 20.28 10.55 5.48
CA ALA A 104 19.02 11.26 5.71
C ALA A 104 19.30 12.76 5.73
N VAL A 105 18.61 13.53 4.88
CA VAL A 105 18.56 14.99 5.02
C VAL A 105 17.44 15.33 5.99
N VAL A 106 17.79 15.87 7.15
CA VAL A 106 16.85 16.33 8.17
C VAL A 106 16.39 17.73 7.81
N VAL A 107 15.08 17.94 7.80
CA VAL A 107 14.46 19.23 7.50
C VAL A 107 13.99 19.88 8.79
N THR A 108 14.56 21.04 9.11
CA THR A 108 14.22 21.85 10.28
C THR A 108 13.42 23.06 9.83
N PRO A 109 12.11 23.16 10.14
CA PRO A 109 11.31 24.32 9.78
C PRO A 109 11.82 25.61 10.42
N LEU A 110 11.75 26.72 9.68
CA LEU A 110 11.98 28.06 10.22
C LEU A 110 10.77 28.56 11.00
N ASN A 111 10.91 29.70 11.67
CA ASN A 111 9.82 30.30 12.45
C ASN A 111 8.60 30.57 11.57
N GLY A 112 7.40 30.30 12.09
CA GLY A 112 6.14 30.45 11.35
C GLY A 112 5.80 29.28 10.42
N ILE A 113 6.53 28.17 10.50
CA ILE A 113 6.27 26.98 9.69
C ILE A 113 5.96 25.77 10.57
N ASN A 114 4.81 25.14 10.34
CA ASN A 114 4.41 23.95 11.07
C ASN A 114 5.14 22.71 10.53
N THR A 115 5.76 21.94 11.43
CA THR A 115 6.58 20.78 11.06
C THR A 115 5.80 19.64 10.41
N VAL A 116 4.58 19.38 10.88
CA VAL A 116 3.74 18.29 10.33
C VAL A 116 3.17 18.71 8.98
N TRP A 117 2.77 19.96 8.84
CA TRP A 117 2.38 20.54 7.54
C TRP A 117 3.54 20.46 6.53
N MET A 118 4.76 20.82 6.94
CA MET A 118 5.96 20.73 6.11
C MET A 118 6.19 19.30 5.60
N PHE A 119 5.93 18.27 6.40
CA PHE A 119 5.98 16.88 5.95
C PHE A 119 5.01 16.60 4.78
N TYR A 120 3.76 17.07 4.87
CA TYR A 120 2.79 16.89 3.80
C TYR A 120 3.13 17.70 2.55
N LEU A 121 3.63 18.94 2.71
CA LEU A 121 4.12 19.75 1.62
C LEU A 121 5.23 19.02 0.85
N LEU A 122 6.29 18.60 1.54
CA LEU A 122 7.44 17.93 0.94
C LEU A 122 7.04 16.63 0.21
N THR A 123 6.13 15.86 0.81
CA THR A 123 5.58 14.66 0.18
C THR A 123 4.87 14.98 -1.14
N ASN A 124 4.09 16.07 -1.19
CA ASN A 124 3.34 16.47 -2.37
C ASN A 124 4.23 17.04 -3.49
N LEU A 125 5.34 17.69 -3.13
CA LEU A 125 6.32 18.23 -4.08
C LEU A 125 7.04 17.17 -4.91
N ASN A 126 6.87 15.88 -4.62
CA ASN A 126 7.40 14.76 -5.42
C ASN A 126 8.90 14.95 -5.73
N LEU A 127 9.71 15.10 -4.68
CA LEU A 127 11.07 15.67 -4.77
C LEU A 127 12.03 14.86 -5.67
N ASN A 128 11.72 13.60 -5.97
CA ASN A 128 12.48 12.78 -6.90
C ASN A 128 12.55 13.39 -8.31
N GLN A 129 11.60 14.25 -8.70
CA GLN A 129 11.63 14.96 -9.97
C GLN A 129 12.81 15.93 -10.11
N PHE A 130 13.42 16.35 -8.99
CA PHE A 130 14.59 17.23 -8.95
C PHE A 130 15.91 16.46 -8.83
N ALA A 131 15.85 15.11 -8.80
CA ALA A 131 17.03 14.28 -8.71
C ALA A 131 17.87 14.37 -10.00
N THR A 132 19.18 14.28 -9.84
CA THR A 132 20.16 14.33 -10.93
C THR A 132 20.91 13.00 -11.02
N GLY A 133 21.41 12.66 -12.21
CA GLY A 133 22.15 11.42 -12.44
C GLY A 133 21.27 10.26 -12.90
N MET A 134 21.62 9.66 -14.04
CA MET A 134 20.84 8.59 -14.69
C MET A 134 21.00 7.24 -14.00
N ALA A 135 22.23 6.85 -13.65
CA ALA A 135 22.53 5.52 -13.09
C ALA A 135 22.35 5.44 -11.56
N GLN A 136 22.63 6.53 -10.84
CA GLN A 136 22.30 6.69 -9.43
C GLN A 136 21.73 8.09 -9.20
N PRO A 137 20.40 8.20 -9.05
CA PRO A 137 19.75 9.46 -8.72
C PRO A 137 20.29 10.03 -7.41
N GLY A 138 20.61 11.32 -7.44
CA GLY A 138 21.11 12.09 -6.31
C GLY A 138 20.44 13.46 -6.24
N LEU A 139 20.07 13.86 -5.02
CA LEU A 139 19.41 15.12 -4.75
C LEU A 139 20.28 15.95 -3.79
N SER A 140 20.75 17.10 -4.27
CA SER A 140 21.56 18.02 -3.46
C SER A 140 20.66 18.96 -2.67
N VAL A 141 21.12 19.37 -1.48
CA VAL A 141 20.45 20.38 -0.66
C VAL A 141 20.30 21.70 -1.43
N GLN A 142 21.32 22.10 -2.18
CA GLN A 142 21.31 23.31 -3.02
C GLN A 142 20.22 23.30 -4.12
N ASN A 143 19.87 22.12 -4.63
CA ASN A 143 18.77 21.99 -5.60
C ASN A 143 17.42 22.06 -4.87
N LEU A 144 17.31 21.40 -3.71
CA LEU A 144 16.11 21.43 -2.87
C LEU A 144 15.77 22.84 -2.39
N GLU A 145 16.76 23.61 -1.96
CA GLU A 145 16.58 24.99 -1.47
C GLU A 145 15.91 25.90 -2.51
N LYS A 146 16.05 25.60 -3.80
CA LYS A 146 15.47 26.38 -4.92
C LYS A 146 14.08 25.93 -5.33
N VAL A 147 13.55 24.85 -4.75
CA VAL A 147 12.21 24.36 -5.09
C VAL A 147 11.18 25.36 -4.59
N GLU A 148 10.40 25.90 -5.51
CA GLU A 148 9.33 26.85 -5.23
C GLU A 148 8.03 26.15 -4.83
N SER A 149 7.28 26.76 -3.92
CA SER A 149 5.94 26.34 -3.56
C SER A 149 5.09 27.52 -3.06
N THR A 150 3.78 27.37 -3.24
CA THR A 150 2.79 28.27 -2.68
C THR A 150 2.35 27.75 -1.32
N ILE A 151 2.40 28.60 -0.27
CA ILE A 151 2.19 28.18 1.12
C ILE A 151 1.23 29.11 1.89
N PRO A 152 0.43 28.60 2.85
CA PRO A 152 -0.36 29.46 3.72
C PRO A 152 0.53 30.35 4.59
N LYS A 153 0.24 31.66 4.60
CA LYS A 153 0.90 32.64 5.47
C LYS A 153 0.59 32.41 6.95
N ALA A 154 -0.67 32.05 7.24
CA ALA A 154 -1.12 31.82 8.60
C ALA A 154 -0.71 30.44 9.11
N ILE A 155 0.04 30.40 10.21
CA ILE A 155 0.43 29.16 10.88
C ILE A 155 -0.80 28.32 11.29
N ASP A 156 -1.89 28.97 11.71
CA ASP A 156 -3.15 28.32 12.07
C ASP A 156 -3.77 27.54 10.90
N GLU A 157 -3.60 28.03 9.67
CA GLU A 157 -4.06 27.33 8.47
C GLU A 157 -3.18 26.10 8.19
N GLN A 158 -1.87 26.24 8.33
CA GLN A 158 -0.94 25.10 8.23
C GLN A 158 -1.28 24.02 9.27
N GLU A 159 -1.58 24.40 10.51
CA GLU A 159 -1.99 23.49 11.58
C GLU A 159 -3.29 22.75 11.27
N LYS A 160 -4.31 23.44 10.75
CA LYS A 160 -5.58 22.81 10.36
C LYS A 160 -5.39 21.83 9.21
N ILE A 161 -4.60 22.19 8.20
CA ILE A 161 -4.27 21.29 7.09
C ILE A 161 -3.54 20.05 7.62
N ALA A 162 -2.50 20.24 8.44
CA ALA A 162 -1.73 19.15 9.04
C ALA A 162 -2.62 18.22 9.88
N SER A 163 -3.46 18.79 10.75
CA SER A 163 -4.38 18.04 11.61
C SER A 163 -5.35 17.20 10.77
N PHE A 164 -5.97 17.80 9.75
CA PHE A 164 -6.90 17.11 8.86
C PHE A 164 -6.25 15.92 8.15
N LEU A 165 -5.06 16.10 7.57
CA LEU A 165 -4.34 15.04 6.88
C LEU A 165 -3.86 13.95 7.85
N THR A 166 -3.39 14.32 9.03
CA THR A 166 -2.98 13.36 10.07
C THR A 166 -4.16 12.53 10.58
N LEU A 167 -5.36 13.09 10.67
CA LEU A 167 -6.56 12.32 11.01
C LEU A 167 -6.89 11.27 9.94
N ILE A 168 -6.72 11.61 8.67
CA ILE A 168 -6.92 10.67 7.55
C ILE A 168 -5.88 9.54 7.63
N ASP A 169 -4.60 9.87 7.81
CA ASP A 169 -3.54 8.87 7.96
C ASP A 169 -3.79 7.94 9.15
N GLY A 170 -4.23 8.49 10.29
CA GLY A 170 -4.62 7.71 11.47
C GLY A 170 -5.78 6.75 11.18
N ARG A 171 -6.76 7.19 10.38
CA ARG A 171 -7.88 6.33 9.96
C ARG A 171 -7.42 5.22 9.03
N ILE A 172 -6.55 5.51 8.07
CA ILE A 172 -5.97 4.51 7.16
C ILE A 172 -5.20 3.45 7.97
N SER A 173 -4.32 3.88 8.87
CA SER A 173 -3.53 2.99 9.73
C SER A 173 -4.42 2.06 10.57
N THR A 174 -5.45 2.63 11.22
CA THR A 174 -6.42 1.86 12.01
C THR A 174 -7.15 0.82 11.16
N GLN A 175 -7.60 1.22 9.96
CA GLN A 175 -8.31 0.31 9.06
C GLN A 175 -7.43 -0.83 8.56
N ASN A 176 -6.16 -0.55 8.25
CA ASN A 176 -5.20 -1.58 7.86
C ASN A 176 -4.97 -2.61 8.98
N LYS A 177 -4.86 -2.16 10.24
CA LYS A 177 -4.74 -3.07 11.38
C LYS A 177 -5.96 -4.00 11.51
N ILE A 178 -7.17 -3.44 11.39
CA ILE A 178 -8.41 -4.23 11.42
C ILE A 178 -8.42 -5.28 10.30
N ILE A 179 -7.98 -4.91 9.09
CA ILE A 179 -7.91 -5.84 7.95
C ILE A 179 -6.98 -7.02 8.26
N GLU A 180 -5.80 -6.77 8.82
CA GLU A 180 -4.85 -7.84 9.16
C GLU A 180 -5.38 -8.75 10.29
N GLU A 181 -6.02 -8.19 11.30
CA GLU A 181 -6.66 -8.97 12.37
C GLU A 181 -7.81 -9.84 11.84
N LEU A 182 -8.62 -9.32 10.91
CA LEU A 182 -9.70 -10.08 10.27
C LEU A 182 -9.18 -11.20 9.36
N LYS A 183 -8.07 -10.98 8.65
CA LYS A 183 -7.41 -12.04 7.86
C LYS A 183 -6.94 -13.18 8.77
N LEU A 184 -6.30 -12.85 9.90
CA LEU A 184 -5.87 -13.85 10.88
C LEU A 184 -7.06 -14.59 11.50
N LEU A 185 -8.10 -13.85 11.90
CA LEU A 185 -9.33 -14.43 12.46
C LEU A 185 -9.97 -15.41 11.46
N LYS A 186 -10.05 -15.05 10.18
CA LYS A 186 -10.57 -15.93 9.12
C LYS A 186 -9.79 -17.25 9.07
N ILE A 187 -8.46 -17.19 9.11
CA ILE A 187 -7.60 -18.39 9.10
C ILE A 187 -7.91 -19.27 10.31
N VAL A 188 -7.90 -18.69 11.51
CA VAL A 188 -8.11 -19.43 12.77
C VAL A 188 -9.51 -20.03 12.86
N VAL A 189 -10.55 -19.26 12.51
CA VAL A 189 -11.94 -19.73 12.53
C VAL A 189 -12.13 -20.85 11.51
N SER A 190 -11.59 -20.70 10.30
CA SER A 190 -11.62 -21.76 9.28
C SER A 190 -11.00 -23.06 9.81
N GLN A 191 -9.78 -22.99 10.36
CA GLN A 191 -9.11 -24.15 10.94
C GLN A 191 -9.92 -24.81 12.05
N LYS A 192 -10.53 -24.02 12.96
CA LYS A 192 -11.37 -24.54 14.04
C LYS A 192 -12.66 -25.17 13.53
N ILE A 193 -13.30 -24.58 12.52
CA ILE A 193 -14.51 -25.13 11.89
C ILE A 193 -14.19 -26.49 11.26
N PHE A 194 -13.16 -26.56 10.42
CA PHE A 194 -12.87 -27.77 9.66
C PHE A 194 -12.18 -28.87 10.47
N SER A 195 -11.48 -28.53 11.55
CA SER A 195 -11.01 -29.50 12.57
C SER A 195 -12.08 -29.92 13.57
N ARG A 196 -13.33 -29.44 13.41
CA ARG A 196 -14.49 -29.72 14.28
C ARG A 196 -14.33 -29.24 15.73
N GLN A 197 -13.39 -28.33 16.00
CA GLN A 197 -13.23 -27.67 17.31
C GLN A 197 -14.27 -26.56 17.54
N LEU A 198 -14.77 -25.96 16.45
CA LEU A 198 -15.85 -24.97 16.47
C LEU A 198 -16.97 -25.47 15.55
N ARG A 199 -18.21 -25.45 16.04
CA ARG A 199 -19.39 -25.86 15.28
C ARG A 199 -20.38 -24.71 15.21
N LEU A 200 -20.77 -24.34 14.00
CA LEU A 200 -21.79 -23.31 13.78
C LEU A 200 -23.17 -23.89 14.13
N LYS A 201 -24.09 -23.00 14.51
CA LYS A 201 -25.49 -23.30 14.82
C LYS A 201 -26.39 -22.59 13.82
N ASP A 202 -27.60 -23.11 13.63
CA ASP A 202 -28.61 -22.45 12.82
C ASP A 202 -29.15 -21.18 13.49
N ASP A 203 -30.02 -20.44 12.80
CA ASP A 203 -30.62 -19.19 13.29
C ASP A 203 -31.48 -19.37 14.56
N LYS A 204 -31.79 -20.62 14.92
CA LYS A 204 -32.53 -20.99 16.14
C LYS A 204 -31.60 -21.52 17.25
N GLY A 205 -30.29 -21.49 17.04
CA GLY A 205 -29.28 -21.96 17.98
C GLY A 205 -29.16 -23.48 18.05
N LYS A 206 -29.74 -24.23 17.11
CA LYS A 206 -29.64 -25.69 17.03
C LYS A 206 -28.40 -26.11 16.24
N GLU A 207 -27.80 -27.23 16.64
CA GLU A 207 -26.69 -27.82 15.89
C GLU A 207 -27.15 -28.41 14.56
N PHE A 208 -26.34 -28.22 13.51
CA PHE A 208 -26.50 -28.93 12.24
C PHE A 208 -26.24 -30.44 12.40
N SER A 209 -26.64 -31.25 11.41
CA SER A 209 -26.31 -32.68 11.37
C SER A 209 -24.79 -32.92 11.38
N ASN A 210 -24.39 -34.14 11.78
CA ASN A 210 -22.99 -34.51 11.77
C ASN A 210 -22.43 -34.55 10.34
N TRP A 211 -21.17 -34.20 10.19
CA TRP A 211 -20.50 -34.19 8.89
C TRP A 211 -20.16 -35.61 8.43
N GLU A 212 -20.43 -35.88 7.15
CA GLU A 212 -20.06 -37.11 6.46
C GLU A 212 -18.67 -36.96 5.83
N ILE A 213 -17.90 -38.04 5.81
CA ILE A 213 -16.63 -38.10 5.06
C ILE A 213 -16.96 -38.70 3.69
N LYS A 214 -16.66 -37.96 2.62
CA LYS A 214 -16.86 -38.38 1.23
C LYS A 214 -15.57 -38.26 0.44
N LYS A 215 -15.42 -39.10 -0.59
CA LYS A 215 -14.33 -38.94 -1.55
C LYS A 215 -14.66 -37.80 -2.50
N LEU A 216 -13.64 -37.07 -2.99
CA LEU A 216 -13.84 -36.02 -3.98
C LEU A 216 -14.55 -36.53 -5.25
N GLU A 217 -14.27 -37.76 -5.69
CA GLU A 217 -14.94 -38.35 -6.87
C GLU A 217 -16.45 -38.55 -6.70
N GLU A 218 -16.94 -38.64 -5.45
CA GLU A 218 -18.37 -38.83 -5.16
C GLU A 218 -19.14 -37.51 -5.31
N ILE A 219 -18.47 -36.37 -5.05
CA ILE A 219 -19.08 -35.05 -4.95
C ILE A 219 -18.59 -34.06 -6.01
N CYS A 220 -17.52 -34.39 -6.74
CA CYS A 220 -16.94 -33.56 -7.78
C CYS A 220 -16.69 -34.34 -9.08
N GLU A 221 -16.71 -33.61 -10.19
CA GLU A 221 -16.24 -34.04 -11.50
C GLU A 221 -14.89 -33.41 -11.80
N LYS A 222 -13.99 -34.23 -12.34
CA LYS A 222 -12.69 -33.80 -12.85
C LYS A 222 -12.78 -33.58 -14.35
N LYS A 223 -12.24 -32.48 -14.84
CA LYS A 223 -12.00 -32.22 -16.28
C LYS A 223 -10.59 -31.72 -16.48
N SER A 224 -9.90 -32.22 -17.50
CA SER A 224 -8.57 -31.74 -17.89
C SER A 224 -8.70 -30.73 -19.02
N SER A 225 -7.89 -29.67 -19.00
CA SER A 225 -7.70 -28.80 -20.16
C SER A 225 -6.63 -29.34 -21.10
N SER A 226 -6.70 -28.98 -22.37
CA SER A 226 -5.68 -29.25 -23.39
C SER A 226 -5.01 -27.98 -23.93
N ILE A 227 -5.34 -26.82 -23.35
CA ILE A 227 -4.89 -25.52 -23.86
C ILE A 227 -3.40 -25.32 -23.57
N SER A 228 -2.62 -25.08 -24.62
CA SER A 228 -1.19 -24.82 -24.53
C SER A 228 -0.92 -23.32 -24.51
N ALA A 229 -0.11 -22.86 -23.54
CA ALA A 229 0.23 -21.44 -23.38
C ALA A 229 0.82 -20.81 -24.66
N ASN A 230 1.61 -21.59 -25.41
CA ASN A 230 2.30 -21.12 -26.63
C ASN A 230 1.36 -20.91 -27.82
N LYS A 231 0.15 -21.49 -27.78
CA LYS A 231 -0.85 -21.35 -28.85
C LYS A 231 -1.79 -20.17 -28.63
N ILE A 232 -1.67 -19.47 -27.51
CA ILE A 232 -2.53 -18.35 -27.18
C ILE A 232 -1.83 -17.06 -27.61
N GLU A 233 -2.48 -16.30 -28.49
CA GLU A 233 -2.04 -14.98 -28.89
C GLU A 233 -1.95 -13.99 -27.70
N ASN A 234 -1.52 -12.76 -27.96
CA ASN A 234 -1.39 -11.73 -26.92
C ASN A 234 -2.75 -11.38 -26.29
N ASN A 235 -2.71 -10.70 -25.13
CA ASN A 235 -3.86 -10.37 -24.29
C ASN A 235 -5.01 -9.69 -25.08
N PHE A 236 -6.02 -10.46 -25.46
CA PHE A 236 -7.13 -10.04 -26.34
C PHE A 236 -8.45 -10.64 -25.84
N GLY A 237 -9.59 -10.00 -26.08
CA GLY A 237 -10.89 -10.46 -25.58
C GLY A 237 -11.12 -10.17 -24.08
N GLU A 238 -12.18 -10.77 -23.53
CA GLU A 238 -12.69 -10.43 -22.19
C GLU A 238 -12.57 -11.58 -21.17
N TYR A 239 -12.41 -12.83 -21.62
CA TYR A 239 -12.43 -14.01 -20.76
C TYR A 239 -11.05 -14.35 -20.23
N LEU A 240 -10.96 -14.76 -18.98
CA LEU A 240 -9.68 -15.07 -18.34
C LEU A 240 -9.20 -16.47 -18.69
N ILE A 241 -7.89 -16.62 -18.87
CA ILE A 241 -7.23 -17.93 -18.83
C ILE A 241 -6.26 -18.01 -17.65
N TYR A 242 -6.41 -19.05 -16.84
CA TYR A 242 -5.61 -19.31 -15.65
C TYR A 242 -4.51 -20.33 -15.95
N GLY A 243 -3.36 -20.16 -15.31
CA GLY A 243 -2.23 -21.10 -15.31
C GLY A 243 -1.72 -21.35 -13.90
N ALA A 244 -0.63 -22.12 -13.79
CA ALA A 244 -0.05 -22.52 -12.49
C ALA A 244 0.37 -21.35 -11.57
N SER A 245 0.50 -20.14 -12.12
CA SER A 245 0.84 -18.91 -11.41
C SER A 245 -0.34 -17.94 -11.22
N GLY A 246 -1.57 -18.35 -11.55
CA GLY A 246 -2.77 -17.50 -11.49
C GLY A 246 -3.23 -17.06 -12.88
N ILE A 247 -3.79 -15.86 -12.99
CA ILE A 247 -4.28 -15.31 -14.28
C ILE A 247 -3.09 -15.15 -15.23
N LEU A 248 -3.17 -15.78 -16.39
CA LEU A 248 -2.16 -15.69 -17.44
C LEU A 248 -2.43 -14.52 -18.38
N LYS A 249 -3.63 -14.45 -18.97
CA LYS A 249 -4.07 -13.38 -19.88
C LYS A 249 -5.58 -13.45 -20.15
N LYS A 250 -6.09 -12.56 -21.00
CA LYS A 250 -7.44 -12.61 -21.57
C LYS A 250 -7.44 -13.24 -22.96
N VAL A 251 -8.57 -13.90 -23.28
CA VAL A 251 -8.91 -14.54 -24.55
C VAL A 251 -10.38 -14.24 -24.92
N ASP A 252 -10.78 -14.53 -26.16
CA ASP A 252 -12.14 -14.37 -26.69
C ASP A 252 -13.01 -15.63 -26.58
N PHE A 253 -12.49 -16.69 -25.95
CA PHE A 253 -13.18 -17.95 -25.70
C PHE A 253 -13.11 -18.38 -24.23
N TYR A 254 -13.97 -19.30 -23.82
CA TYR A 254 -13.89 -19.96 -22.52
C TYR A 254 -14.29 -21.44 -22.62
N GLU A 255 -13.81 -22.28 -21.70
CA GLU A 255 -14.17 -23.71 -21.61
C GLU A 255 -15.19 -24.01 -20.50
N GLU A 256 -15.31 -23.12 -19.51
CA GLU A 256 -16.21 -23.27 -18.36
C GLU A 256 -17.11 -22.05 -18.22
N GLU A 257 -18.44 -22.27 -18.21
CA GLU A 257 -19.44 -21.20 -18.04
C GLU A 257 -19.57 -20.76 -16.57
N ASN A 258 -19.52 -21.72 -15.64
CA ASN A 258 -19.71 -21.49 -14.20
C ASN A 258 -18.38 -21.44 -13.45
N ASP A 259 -18.37 -20.87 -12.26
CA ASP A 259 -17.21 -20.87 -11.36
C ASP A 259 -16.76 -22.30 -11.03
N TYR A 260 -15.44 -22.50 -10.91
CA TYR A 260 -14.84 -23.81 -10.65
C TYR A 260 -13.57 -23.68 -9.81
N VAL A 261 -13.17 -24.79 -9.20
CA VAL A 261 -11.84 -24.91 -8.57
C VAL A 261 -10.91 -25.51 -9.61
N SER A 262 -9.69 -24.98 -9.71
CA SER A 262 -8.64 -25.61 -10.50
C SER A 262 -7.45 -25.98 -9.62
N ILE A 263 -6.79 -27.08 -9.98
CA ILE A 263 -5.62 -27.61 -9.29
C ILE A 263 -4.45 -27.70 -10.26
N VAL A 264 -3.30 -27.20 -9.85
CA VAL A 264 -2.06 -27.40 -10.61
C VAL A 264 -1.68 -28.87 -10.54
N LYS A 265 -1.60 -29.54 -11.69
CA LYS A 265 -1.21 -30.96 -11.77
C LYS A 265 0.24 -31.17 -12.21
N ASP A 266 0.83 -30.20 -12.92
CA ASP A 266 2.16 -30.32 -13.51
C ASP A 266 3.07 -29.13 -13.14
N GLY A 267 4.35 -29.41 -12.87
CA GLY A 267 5.39 -28.39 -12.69
C GLY A 267 5.52 -27.82 -11.27
N ALA A 268 6.14 -26.64 -11.15
CA ALA A 268 6.31 -25.98 -9.85
C ALA A 268 4.96 -25.52 -9.31
N GLY A 269 4.59 -25.98 -8.11
CA GLY A 269 3.32 -25.64 -7.47
C GLY A 269 2.21 -26.68 -7.63
N VAL A 270 2.52 -27.93 -8.03
CA VAL A 270 1.56 -29.05 -7.99
C VAL A 270 0.80 -29.07 -6.65
N GLY A 271 -0.52 -29.26 -6.73
CA GLY A 271 -1.42 -29.28 -5.58
C GLY A 271 -1.96 -27.90 -5.18
N ARG A 272 -1.42 -26.81 -5.72
CA ARG A 272 -1.98 -25.46 -5.51
C ARG A 272 -3.37 -25.36 -6.12
N LEU A 273 -4.31 -24.82 -5.35
CA LEU A 273 -5.68 -24.56 -5.77
C LEU A 273 -5.86 -23.11 -6.22
N PHE A 274 -6.76 -22.90 -7.16
CA PHE A 274 -7.27 -21.60 -7.55
C PHE A 274 -8.79 -21.62 -7.64
N TYR A 275 -9.42 -20.57 -7.14
CA TYR A 275 -10.80 -20.26 -7.49
C TYR A 275 -10.82 -19.54 -8.84
N CYS A 276 -11.52 -20.11 -9.81
CA CYS A 276 -11.65 -19.55 -11.14
C CYS A 276 -13.09 -19.11 -11.33
N ASN A 277 -13.27 -17.84 -11.72
CA ASN A 277 -14.58 -17.33 -12.09
C ASN A 277 -15.06 -18.04 -13.36
N GLY A 278 -16.36 -18.20 -13.54
CA GLY A 278 -16.98 -18.70 -14.74
C GLY A 278 -16.71 -17.82 -15.94
N ARG A 279 -17.05 -18.33 -17.12
CA ARG A 279 -16.63 -17.78 -18.42
C ARG A 279 -15.12 -17.60 -18.47
N SER A 280 -14.41 -18.67 -18.13
CA SER A 280 -12.96 -18.72 -18.16
C SER A 280 -12.44 -20.09 -18.56
N SER A 281 -11.13 -20.19 -18.68
CA SER A 281 -10.42 -21.42 -19.03
C SER A 281 -9.19 -21.61 -18.16
N VAL A 282 -8.64 -22.83 -18.11
CA VAL A 282 -7.32 -23.10 -17.55
C VAL A 282 -6.38 -23.63 -18.63
N LEU A 283 -5.07 -23.51 -18.41
CA LEU A 283 -4.06 -24.20 -19.20
C LEU A 283 -4.09 -25.72 -18.93
N GLY A 284 -3.54 -26.48 -19.88
CA GLY A 284 -3.44 -27.94 -19.77
C GLY A 284 -2.56 -28.45 -18.63
N THR A 285 -1.79 -27.57 -17.97
CA THR A 285 -1.04 -27.87 -16.73
C THR A 285 -1.92 -27.89 -15.47
N MET A 286 -3.21 -27.65 -15.63
CA MET A 286 -4.19 -27.62 -14.56
C MET A 286 -5.33 -28.60 -14.84
N ASP A 287 -5.91 -29.12 -13.77
CA ASP A 287 -7.18 -29.83 -13.81
C ASP A 287 -8.27 -28.96 -13.19
N ILE A 288 -9.49 -29.12 -13.69
CA ILE A 288 -10.71 -28.50 -13.21
C ILE A 288 -11.42 -29.49 -12.29
N VAL A 289 -11.88 -29.02 -11.14
CA VAL A 289 -12.70 -29.73 -10.16
C VAL A 289 -14.02 -28.97 -10.02
N LYS A 290 -15.12 -29.61 -10.41
CA LYS A 290 -16.47 -29.03 -10.37
C LYS A 290 -17.36 -29.80 -9.40
N PRO A 291 -18.16 -29.13 -8.57
CA PRO A 291 -19.18 -29.80 -7.76
C PRO A 291 -20.20 -30.53 -8.66
N LYS A 292 -20.61 -31.73 -8.25
CA LYS A 292 -21.71 -32.50 -8.89
C LYS A 292 -23.09 -32.05 -8.43
N ASP A 293 -23.14 -31.33 -7.32
CA ASP A 293 -24.36 -30.87 -6.66
C ASP A 293 -24.54 -29.35 -6.84
N THR A 294 -25.49 -28.78 -6.13
CA THR A 294 -25.73 -27.32 -6.11
C THR A 294 -24.76 -26.57 -5.19
N THR A 295 -23.77 -27.26 -4.62
CA THR A 295 -22.79 -26.63 -3.73
C THR A 295 -21.88 -25.71 -4.54
N SER A 296 -21.67 -24.50 -4.04
CA SER A 296 -20.78 -23.53 -4.70
C SER A 296 -19.36 -24.09 -4.80
N ALA A 297 -18.72 -23.94 -5.96
CA ALA A 297 -17.30 -24.25 -6.15
C ALA A 297 -16.41 -23.52 -5.12
N TYR A 298 -16.86 -22.37 -4.60
CA TYR A 298 -16.12 -21.61 -3.59
C TYR A 298 -15.95 -22.40 -2.28
N PHE A 299 -16.93 -23.22 -1.92
CA PHE A 299 -16.83 -24.09 -0.74
C PHE A 299 -15.64 -25.04 -0.84
N TYR A 300 -15.44 -25.64 -2.03
CA TYR A 300 -14.34 -26.57 -2.32
C TYR A 300 -12.99 -25.89 -2.54
N PHE A 301 -12.93 -24.57 -2.65
CA PHE A 301 -11.68 -23.82 -2.70
C PHE A 301 -11.20 -23.40 -1.30
N VAL A 302 -12.15 -23.09 -0.42
CA VAL A 302 -11.86 -22.71 0.98
C VAL A 302 -11.52 -23.93 1.85
N TYR A 303 -11.90 -25.13 1.40
CA TYR A 303 -11.59 -26.44 1.98
C TYR A 303 -10.48 -27.15 1.19
#